data_AF-A0A7X8T809-F1
#
_entry.id   AF-A0A7X8T809-F1
#
_cell.length_a   1.000
_cell.length_b   1.000
_cell.length_c   1.000
_cell.angle_alpha   90.00
_cell.angle_beta   90.00
_cell.angle_gamma   90.00
#
_symmetry.space_group_name_H-M   'P 1'
#
loop_
_entity.id
_entity.type
_entity.pdbx_description
1 polymer ?
#
loop_
_entity_poly.entity_id
_entity_poly.type
_entity_poly.pdbx_seq_one_letter_code
_entity_poly.pdbx_strand_id
1 'polypeptide(L)'
;MKTIVICSGGLDSVSLAHKVAAEHQLISLLSFDYGQRHRKELDFAAACAKRLGVAHHIIDIRQIGSHLTGSALTDDVDVPDGHYAEETMKATVVPNRNAIMLAIAFGLAAAQKADAVAVAVHGGDHFIYPDCRPGFINSFQEMQNQALDGYASVSLYAPYVTVSKADIVTDGARNGTPFAETWSCYKGGARHCGRCGTCVERREAFHLAGVDDPTDYEDPDFWVAATAGFSAEEVK
;
A
#
# COMPACT_ATOMS: atom_id res chain seq x y z
N MET A 1 -5.15 -21.40 0.63
CA MET A 1 -3.94 -20.68 1.05
C MET A 1 -4.32 -19.77 2.21
N LYS A 2 -3.75 -20.02 3.40
CA LYS A 2 -3.88 -19.19 4.60
C LYS A 2 -2.95 -18.00 4.45
N THR A 3 -3.51 -16.81 4.41
CA THR A 3 -2.78 -15.61 3.99
C THR A 3 -2.87 -14.51 5.03
N ILE A 4 -1.71 -13.97 5.42
CA ILE A 4 -1.60 -12.71 6.15
C ILE A 4 -1.48 -11.60 5.11
N VAL A 5 -2.32 -10.57 5.20
CA VAL A 5 -2.22 -9.41 4.30
C VAL A 5 -1.55 -8.26 5.03
N ILE A 6 -0.47 -7.71 4.46
CA ILE A 6 0.08 -6.44 4.91
C ILE A 6 -0.91 -5.34 4.49
N CYS A 7 -1.55 -4.70 5.47
CA CYS A 7 -2.60 -3.73 5.25
C CYS A 7 -2.22 -2.39 5.88
N SER A 8 -2.15 -1.32 5.09
CA SER A 8 -1.95 0.04 5.60
C SER A 8 -3.26 0.77 5.85
N GLY A 9 -4.39 0.27 5.32
CA GLY A 9 -5.69 0.98 5.34
C GLY A 9 -5.92 1.88 4.13
N GLY A 10 -4.93 2.00 3.24
CA GLY A 10 -5.07 2.65 1.94
C GLY A 10 -5.73 1.77 0.89
N LEU A 11 -6.15 2.41 -0.21
CA LEU A 11 -6.85 1.82 -1.36
C LEU A 11 -6.35 0.42 -1.70
N ASP A 12 -5.09 0.31 -2.11
CA ASP A 12 -4.52 -0.91 -2.68
C ASP A 12 -4.51 -2.06 -1.67
N SER A 13 -4.12 -1.76 -0.43
CA SER A 13 -3.99 -2.76 0.62
C SER A 13 -5.35 -3.26 1.15
N VAL A 14 -6.37 -2.40 1.12
CA VAL A 14 -7.75 -2.78 1.46
C VAL A 14 -8.36 -3.57 0.30
N SER A 15 -8.15 -3.14 -0.96
CA SER A 15 -8.56 -3.93 -2.14
C SER A 15 -7.97 -5.34 -2.10
N LEU A 16 -6.67 -5.46 -1.80
CA LEU A 16 -6.01 -6.76 -1.68
C LEU A 16 -6.59 -7.60 -0.54
N ALA A 17 -6.91 -6.99 0.61
CA ALA A 17 -7.52 -7.70 1.72
C ALA A 17 -8.89 -8.30 1.34
N HIS A 18 -9.73 -7.54 0.63
CA HIS A 18 -11.02 -8.03 0.13
C HIS A 18 -10.84 -9.11 -0.95
N LYS A 19 -9.89 -8.94 -1.88
CA LYS A 19 -9.53 -9.96 -2.86
C LYS A 19 -9.13 -11.27 -2.19
N VAL A 20 -8.20 -11.22 -1.23
CA VAL A 20 -7.72 -12.40 -0.51
C VAL A 20 -8.85 -13.04 0.31
N ALA A 21 -9.75 -12.26 0.91
CA ALA A 21 -10.92 -12.80 1.61
C ALA A 21 -11.91 -13.50 0.67
N ALA A 22 -12.02 -13.05 -0.59
CA ALA A 22 -12.90 -13.65 -1.59
C ALA A 22 -12.28 -14.90 -2.27
N GLU A 23 -10.97 -14.89 -2.53
CA GLU A 23 -10.28 -15.91 -3.33
C GLU A 23 -9.52 -16.95 -2.49
N HIS A 24 -9.17 -16.61 -1.24
CA HIS A 24 -8.31 -17.40 -0.35
C HIS A 24 -8.81 -17.39 1.10
N GLN A 25 -8.03 -17.96 2.03
CA GLN A 25 -8.32 -17.90 3.46
C GLN A 25 -7.54 -16.74 4.09
N LEU A 26 -8.16 -15.57 4.22
CA LEU A 26 -7.59 -14.45 4.98
C LEU A 26 -7.57 -14.80 6.47
N ILE A 27 -6.39 -14.81 7.10
CA ILE A 27 -6.27 -15.15 8.52
C ILE A 27 -6.06 -13.92 9.43
N SER A 28 -5.38 -12.89 8.95
CA SER A 28 -5.16 -11.64 9.68
C SER A 28 -4.69 -10.51 8.77
N LEU A 29 -4.90 -9.28 9.22
CA LEU A 29 -4.26 -8.09 8.68
C LEU A 29 -3.08 -7.69 9.55
N LEU A 30 -1.96 -7.34 8.91
CA LEU A 30 -0.74 -6.87 9.56
C LEU A 30 -0.45 -5.44 9.12
N SER A 31 -0.39 -4.52 10.08
CA SER A 31 0.03 -3.14 9.85
C SER A 31 1.31 -2.84 10.60
N PHE A 32 1.99 -1.77 10.18
CA PHE A 32 3.24 -1.32 10.79
C PHE A 32 3.09 0.13 11.24
N ASP A 33 3.43 0.38 12.50
CA ASP A 33 3.64 1.72 13.02
C ASP A 33 5.14 1.98 13.01
N TYR A 34 5.60 2.76 12.04
CA TYR A 34 7.01 3.09 11.87
C TYR A 34 7.30 4.56 12.17
N GLY A 35 6.36 5.25 12.83
CA GLY A 35 6.48 6.68 13.11
C GLY A 35 6.10 7.53 11.91
N GLN A 36 5.24 7.01 11.04
CA GLN A 36 4.68 7.77 9.94
C GLN A 36 3.96 9.04 10.46
N ARG A 37 3.97 10.08 9.63
CA ARG A 37 3.44 11.43 9.92
C ARG A 37 2.09 11.44 10.62
N HIS A 38 1.20 10.52 10.26
CA HIS A 38 -0.09 10.35 10.93
C HIS A 38 -0.47 8.87 11.01
N ARG A 39 -1.35 8.53 11.94
CA ARG A 39 -1.79 7.14 12.16
C ARG A 39 -3.18 6.83 11.60
N LYS A 40 -3.79 7.78 10.86
CA LYS A 40 -5.15 7.62 10.30
C LYS A 40 -5.33 6.32 9.55
N GLU A 41 -4.39 5.99 8.68
CA GLU A 41 -4.39 4.78 7.88
C GLU A 41 -4.52 3.50 8.74
N LEU A 42 -3.90 3.47 9.93
CA LEU A 42 -4.02 2.34 10.87
C LEU A 42 -5.45 2.17 11.40
N ASP A 43 -6.20 3.25 11.59
CA ASP A 43 -7.61 3.20 11.99
C ASP A 43 -8.48 2.62 10.86
N PHE A 44 -8.17 2.96 9.61
CA PHE A 44 -8.84 2.39 8.44
C PHE A 44 -8.48 0.90 8.24
N ALA A 45 -7.24 0.50 8.51
CA ALA A 45 -6.84 -0.91 8.52
C ALA A 45 -7.58 -1.71 9.60
N ALA A 46 -7.74 -1.13 10.80
CA ALA A 46 -8.50 -1.74 11.89
C ALA A 46 -10.00 -1.90 11.52
N ALA A 47 -10.60 -0.87 10.91
CA ALA A 47 -11.96 -0.94 10.40
C ALA A 47 -12.10 -2.03 9.32
N CYS A 48 -11.10 -2.18 8.43
CA CYS A 48 -11.06 -3.23 7.43
C CYS A 48 -11.04 -4.63 8.07
N ALA A 49 -10.15 -4.87 9.04
CA ALA A 49 -10.07 -6.15 9.75
C ALA A 49 -11.39 -6.50 10.43
N LYS A 50 -12.03 -5.52 11.11
CA LYS A 50 -13.34 -5.69 11.74
C LYS A 50 -14.41 -6.11 10.72
N ARG A 51 -14.43 -5.46 9.55
CA ARG A 51 -15.39 -5.75 8.48
C ARG A 51 -15.22 -7.16 7.90
N LEU A 52 -13.97 -7.59 7.74
CA LEU A 52 -13.62 -8.91 7.22
C LEU A 52 -13.64 -10.01 8.30
N GLY A 53 -13.87 -9.66 9.57
CA GLY A 53 -13.95 -10.62 10.67
C GLY A 53 -12.63 -11.28 11.03
N VAL A 54 -11.50 -10.62 10.79
CA VAL A 54 -10.14 -11.15 11.05
C VAL A 54 -9.38 -10.33 12.09
N ALA A 55 -8.34 -10.93 12.67
CA ALA A 55 -7.47 -10.23 13.61
C ALA A 55 -6.69 -9.12 12.91
N HIS A 56 -6.46 -8.01 13.62
CA HIS A 56 -5.56 -6.94 13.21
C HIS A 56 -4.37 -6.89 14.14
N HIS A 57 -3.18 -7.06 13.58
CA HIS A 57 -1.92 -6.93 14.30
C HIS A 57 -1.21 -5.66 13.85
N ILE A 58 -0.78 -4.84 14.80
CA ILE A 58 0.06 -3.67 14.54
C ILE A 58 1.43 -3.95 15.13
N ILE A 59 2.46 -3.95 14.29
CA ILE A 59 3.85 -4.07 14.73
C ILE A 59 4.43 -2.67 14.88
N ASP A 60 4.84 -2.34 16.10
CA ASP A 60 5.56 -1.11 16.41
C ASP A 60 7.03 -1.26 16.04
N ILE A 61 7.44 -0.54 15.00
CA ILE A 61 8.82 -0.41 14.53
C ILE A 61 9.29 1.04 14.58
N ARG A 62 8.67 1.90 15.41
CA ARG A 62 9.02 3.33 15.50
C ARG A 62 10.48 3.59 15.82
N GLN A 63 11.11 2.71 16.62
CA GLN A 63 12.55 2.80 16.92
C GLN A 63 13.41 2.62 15.67
N ILE A 64 13.03 1.71 14.76
CA ILE A 64 13.71 1.57 13.47
C ILE A 64 13.41 2.80 12.61
N GLY A 65 12.15 3.22 12.55
CA GLY A 65 11.70 4.38 11.78
C GLY A 65 12.42 5.68 12.14
N SER A 66 12.72 5.91 13.43
CA SER A 66 13.47 7.10 13.87
C SER A 66 14.92 7.15 13.33
N HIS A 67 15.44 6.05 12.80
CA HIS A 67 16.74 6.00 12.14
C HIS A 67 16.65 6.08 10.61
N LEU A 68 15.44 6.04 10.03
CA LEU A 68 15.16 6.13 8.60
C LEU A 68 14.75 7.57 8.23
N THR A 69 15.63 8.53 8.53
CA THR A 69 15.43 9.97 8.25
C THR A 69 15.57 10.29 6.76
N GLY A 70 15.09 11.46 6.35
CA GLY A 70 15.22 11.99 4.98
C GLY A 70 13.93 11.91 4.16
N SER A 71 12.79 11.61 4.80
CA SER A 71 11.49 11.49 4.14
C SER A 71 10.43 12.37 4.80
N ALA A 72 9.62 13.06 4.02
CA ALA A 72 8.43 13.82 4.43
C ALA A 72 7.35 12.94 5.10
N LEU A 73 7.46 11.61 4.98
CA LEU A 73 6.56 10.68 5.65
C LEU A 73 7.00 10.38 7.10
N THR A 74 8.25 10.67 7.47
CA THR A 74 8.82 10.42 8.81
C THR A 74 9.38 11.68 9.48
N ASP A 75 9.77 12.69 8.71
CA ASP A 75 10.34 13.95 9.18
C ASP A 75 9.33 15.11 9.14
N ASP A 76 9.65 16.18 9.87
CA ASP A 76 8.85 17.41 9.93
C ASP A 76 9.14 18.36 8.75
N VAL A 77 8.98 17.85 7.53
CA VAL A 77 9.02 18.64 6.29
C VAL A 77 7.68 18.56 5.58
N ASP A 78 7.37 19.55 4.75
CA ASP A 78 6.09 19.61 4.03
C ASP A 78 5.98 18.50 2.98
N VAL A 79 4.81 17.88 2.91
CA VAL A 79 4.49 16.90 1.85
C VAL A 79 4.23 17.68 0.56
N PRO A 80 4.96 17.40 -0.53
CA PRO A 80 4.79 18.11 -1.80
C PRO A 80 3.39 17.88 -2.40
N ASP A 81 2.88 18.94 -3.05
CA ASP A 81 1.75 18.85 -3.96
C ASP A 81 2.25 18.45 -5.35
N GLY A 82 1.40 17.82 -6.15
CA GLY A 82 1.72 17.48 -7.55
C GLY A 82 1.46 16.03 -7.90
N HIS A 83 1.88 15.65 -9.10
CA HIS A 83 1.73 14.29 -9.60
C HIS A 83 2.75 13.34 -8.95
N TYR A 84 2.38 12.08 -8.71
CA TYR A 84 3.25 11.12 -8.00
C TYR A 84 4.54 10.80 -8.77
N ALA A 85 4.57 11.05 -10.09
CA ALA A 85 5.73 10.85 -10.95
C ALA A 85 6.78 11.97 -10.90
N GLU A 86 6.54 13.08 -10.19
CA GLU A 86 7.48 14.19 -10.11
C GLU A 86 8.72 13.87 -9.26
N GLU A 87 9.88 14.44 -9.62
CA GLU A 87 11.14 14.29 -8.87
C GLU A 87 11.04 14.75 -7.41
N THR A 88 10.17 15.72 -7.13
CA THR A 88 9.83 16.20 -5.79
C THR A 88 9.31 15.08 -4.87
N MET A 89 8.74 14.02 -5.45
CA MET A 89 8.22 12.87 -4.71
C MET A 89 9.30 11.97 -4.11
N LYS A 90 10.57 12.10 -4.53
CA LYS A 90 11.71 11.44 -3.86
C LYS A 90 11.80 11.79 -2.37
N ALA A 91 11.33 12.98 -2.00
CA ALA A 91 11.23 13.40 -0.61
C ALA A 91 10.25 12.54 0.21
N THR A 92 9.42 11.68 -0.38
CA THR A 92 8.51 10.78 0.35
C THR A 92 9.06 9.37 0.54
N VAL A 93 10.23 9.06 -0.04
CA VAL A 93 10.80 7.71 -0.03
C VAL A 93 11.44 7.39 1.31
N VAL A 94 10.93 6.36 2.00
CA VAL A 94 11.58 5.78 3.18
C VAL A 94 12.48 4.63 2.72
N PRO A 95 13.81 4.69 2.95
CA PRO A 95 14.74 3.69 2.43
C PRO A 95 14.41 2.26 2.88
N ASN A 96 14.32 1.34 1.90
CA ASN A 96 14.17 -0.11 2.12
C ASN A 96 12.97 -0.52 3.01
N ARG A 97 11.94 0.32 3.08
CA ARG A 97 10.80 0.15 3.99
C ARG A 97 10.08 -1.17 3.73
N ASN A 98 9.82 -1.52 2.46
CA ASN A 98 9.03 -2.73 2.17
C ASN A 98 9.80 -4.00 2.55
N ALA A 99 11.12 -4.05 2.35
CA ALA A 99 11.92 -5.22 2.72
C ALA A 99 11.90 -5.47 4.24
N ILE A 100 12.00 -4.41 5.05
CA ILE A 100 11.94 -4.51 6.52
C ILE A 100 10.58 -5.08 6.95
N MET A 101 9.49 -4.49 6.44
CA MET A 101 8.13 -4.91 6.75
C MET A 101 7.86 -6.35 6.30
N LEU A 102 8.29 -6.72 5.09
CA LEU A 102 8.15 -8.08 4.58
C LEU A 102 8.95 -9.10 5.42
N ALA A 103 10.17 -8.77 5.84
CA ALA A 103 10.97 -9.67 6.66
C ALA A 103 10.28 -9.99 8.00
N ILE A 104 9.69 -8.98 8.63
CA ILE A 104 8.87 -9.17 9.84
C ILE A 104 7.63 -10.02 9.52
N ALA A 105 6.89 -9.69 8.46
CA ALA A 105 5.68 -10.40 8.07
C ALA A 105 5.94 -11.89 7.78
N PHE A 106 7.05 -12.23 7.14
CA PHE A 106 7.45 -13.62 6.90
C PHE A 106 7.79 -14.37 8.18
N GLY A 107 8.47 -13.71 9.14
CA GLY A 107 8.69 -14.29 10.47
C GLY A 107 7.38 -14.60 11.20
N LEU A 108 6.40 -13.70 11.14
CA LEU A 108 5.06 -13.94 11.69
C LEU A 108 4.34 -15.08 10.96
N ALA A 109 4.37 -15.08 9.62
CA ALA A 109 3.73 -16.11 8.81
C ALA A 109 4.26 -17.51 9.14
N ALA A 110 5.59 -17.64 9.23
CA ALA A 110 6.23 -18.91 9.60
C ALA A 110 5.80 -19.37 11.01
N ALA A 111 5.82 -18.48 12.00
CA ALA A 111 5.39 -18.80 13.37
C ALA A 111 3.89 -19.18 13.47
N GLN A 112 3.05 -18.53 12.67
CA GLN A 112 1.60 -18.78 12.63
C GLN A 112 1.18 -19.90 11.68
N LYS A 113 2.14 -20.54 10.98
CA LYS A 113 1.88 -21.57 9.96
C LYS A 113 0.93 -21.06 8.86
N ALA A 114 1.13 -19.82 8.45
CA ALA A 114 0.49 -19.24 7.27
C ALA A 114 1.19 -19.76 6.00
N ASP A 115 0.43 -19.90 4.93
CA ASP A 115 0.95 -20.36 3.63
C ASP A 115 1.53 -19.19 2.82
N ALA A 116 1.05 -17.96 3.08
CA ALA A 116 1.46 -16.78 2.33
C ALA A 116 1.42 -15.47 3.12
N VAL A 117 2.27 -14.54 2.68
CA VAL A 117 2.20 -13.12 3.00
C VAL A 117 1.80 -12.39 1.72
N ALA A 118 0.71 -11.63 1.79
CA ALA A 118 0.21 -10.83 0.69
C ALA A 118 0.58 -9.36 0.87
N VAL A 119 1.02 -8.72 -0.21
CA VAL A 119 1.40 -7.30 -0.22
C VAL A 119 0.85 -6.61 -1.47
N ALA A 120 0.32 -5.41 -1.28
CA ALA A 120 -0.31 -4.62 -2.35
C ALA A 120 0.68 -3.66 -3.03
N VAL A 121 1.96 -4.05 -3.15
CA VAL A 121 2.87 -3.26 -3.97
C VAL A 121 2.39 -3.30 -5.41
N HIS A 122 2.47 -2.15 -6.07
CA HIS A 122 2.22 -2.04 -7.49
C HIS A 122 3.38 -1.33 -8.15
N GLY A 123 3.65 -1.76 -9.38
CA GLY A 123 4.82 -1.36 -10.14
C GLY A 123 4.56 -0.26 -11.14
N GLY A 124 3.35 0.32 -11.19
CA GLY A 124 3.04 1.45 -12.08
C GLY A 124 4.17 2.46 -11.99
N ASP A 125 4.73 2.85 -13.15
CA ASP A 125 6.11 3.28 -13.44
C ASP A 125 6.81 4.29 -12.49
N HIS A 126 6.86 3.99 -11.21
CA HIS A 126 7.48 4.84 -10.21
C HIS A 126 8.94 4.47 -10.11
N PHE A 127 9.76 5.17 -10.90
CA PHE A 127 11.22 5.03 -10.91
C PHE A 127 11.84 5.16 -9.49
N ILE A 128 11.11 5.79 -8.56
CA ILE A 128 11.55 6.13 -7.21
C ILE A 128 11.43 5.01 -6.15
N TYR A 129 10.67 3.93 -6.39
CA TYR A 129 10.52 2.81 -5.43
C TYR A 129 11.06 1.48 -5.99
N PRO A 130 12.37 1.17 -5.82
CA PRO A 130 12.95 -0.08 -6.31
C PRO A 130 12.41 -1.32 -5.59
N ASP A 131 11.94 -1.18 -4.35
CA ASP A 131 11.39 -2.23 -3.49
C ASP A 131 9.89 -2.53 -3.74
N CYS A 132 9.36 -2.09 -4.89
CA CYS A 132 8.04 -2.45 -5.40
C CYS A 132 8.10 -3.23 -6.73
N ARG A 133 9.29 -3.47 -7.28
CA ARG A 133 9.46 -4.03 -8.64
C ARG A 133 9.41 -5.56 -8.66
N PRO A 134 9.03 -6.18 -9.79
CA PRO A 134 9.04 -7.64 -9.93
C PRO A 134 10.37 -8.30 -9.56
N GLY A 135 11.51 -7.68 -9.95
CA GLY A 135 12.84 -8.17 -9.58
C GLY A 135 13.05 -8.24 -8.07
N PHE A 136 12.62 -7.22 -7.32
CA PHE A 136 12.68 -7.24 -5.86
C PHE A 136 11.80 -8.34 -5.27
N ILE A 137 10.56 -8.48 -5.74
CA ILE A 137 9.62 -9.50 -5.26
C ILE A 137 10.17 -10.92 -5.45
N ASN A 138 10.73 -11.21 -6.63
CA ASN A 138 11.34 -12.50 -6.93
C ASN A 138 12.57 -12.76 -6.05
N SER A 139 13.49 -11.79 -5.95
CA SER A 139 14.69 -11.93 -5.12
C SER A 139 14.37 -12.06 -3.63
N PHE A 140 13.34 -11.35 -3.15
CA PHE A 140 12.88 -11.47 -1.76
C PHE A 140 12.31 -12.86 -1.48
N GLN A 141 11.50 -13.41 -2.39
CA GLN A 141 10.99 -14.78 -2.27
C GLN A 141 12.13 -15.80 -2.24
N GLU A 142 13.11 -15.70 -3.15
CA GLU A 142 14.26 -16.61 -3.16
C GLU A 142 15.05 -16.54 -1.86
N MET A 143 15.29 -15.34 -1.34
CA MET A 143 15.96 -15.15 -0.06
C MET A 143 15.15 -15.76 1.10
N GLN A 144 13.83 -15.59 1.12
CA GLN A 144 12.97 -16.17 2.17
C GLN A 144 12.90 -17.70 2.10
N ASN A 145 12.95 -18.28 0.90
CA ASN A 145 13.03 -19.73 0.74
C ASN A 145 14.28 -20.30 1.43
N GLN A 146 15.42 -19.60 1.30
CA GLN A 146 16.65 -19.98 2.00
C GLN A 146 16.55 -19.73 3.52
N ALA A 147 15.98 -18.60 3.92
CA ALA A 147 15.87 -18.23 5.34
C ALA A 147 14.94 -19.15 6.15
N LEU A 148 13.93 -19.74 5.50
CA LEU A 148 12.92 -20.61 6.13
C LEU A 148 13.11 -22.10 5.81
N ASP A 149 14.18 -22.49 5.11
CA ASP A 149 14.40 -23.87 4.69
C ASP A 149 14.36 -24.85 5.88
N GLY A 150 13.67 -25.97 5.69
CA GLY A 150 13.43 -26.97 6.73
C GLY A 150 12.50 -26.53 7.88
N TYR A 151 12.05 -25.27 7.91
CA TYR A 151 11.19 -24.73 8.97
C TYR A 151 9.78 -24.41 8.49
N ALA A 152 9.63 -23.61 7.43
CA ALA A 152 8.34 -23.19 6.88
C ALA A 152 8.43 -22.91 5.38
N SER A 153 7.30 -23.03 4.68
CA SER A 153 7.16 -22.63 3.28
C SER A 153 6.11 -21.54 3.19
N VAL A 154 6.55 -20.30 2.91
CA VAL A 154 5.70 -19.11 2.84
C VAL A 154 5.87 -18.47 1.47
N SER A 155 4.77 -18.25 0.76
CA SER A 155 4.76 -17.55 -0.53
C SER A 155 4.47 -16.06 -0.40
N LEU A 156 5.17 -15.24 -1.18
CA LEU A 156 4.94 -13.82 -1.36
C LEU A 156 3.88 -13.63 -2.44
N TYR A 157 2.69 -13.24 -2.03
CA TYR A 157 1.57 -12.98 -2.93
C TYR A 157 1.48 -11.47 -3.22
N ALA A 158 1.99 -11.05 -4.38
CA ALA A 158 2.01 -9.65 -4.82
C ALA A 158 1.27 -9.48 -6.15
N PRO A 159 -0.07 -9.66 -6.20
CA PRO A 159 -0.83 -9.72 -7.45
C PRO A 159 -0.85 -8.41 -8.23
N TYR A 160 -0.53 -7.28 -7.59
CA TYR A 160 -0.60 -5.96 -8.21
C TYR A 160 0.75 -5.45 -8.73
N VAL A 161 1.82 -6.24 -8.61
CA VAL A 161 3.20 -5.80 -8.93
C VAL A 161 3.39 -5.38 -10.40
N THR A 162 2.56 -5.87 -11.33
CA THR A 162 2.57 -5.49 -12.76
C THR A 162 1.22 -4.93 -13.22
N VAL A 163 0.43 -4.40 -12.29
CA VAL A 163 -0.97 -4.00 -12.53
C VAL A 163 -1.07 -2.49 -12.32
N SER A 164 -1.81 -1.81 -13.19
CA SER A 164 -2.00 -0.37 -13.07
C SER A 164 -2.89 -0.03 -11.86
N LYS A 165 -2.77 1.21 -11.35
CA LYS A 165 -3.63 1.66 -10.25
C LYS A 165 -5.13 1.60 -10.61
N ALA A 166 -5.48 1.88 -11.86
CA ALA A 166 -6.85 1.79 -12.35
C ALA A 166 -7.36 0.33 -12.36
N ASP A 167 -6.50 -0.62 -12.70
CA ASP A 167 -6.84 -2.05 -12.61
C ASP A 167 -7.02 -2.50 -11.16
N ILE A 168 -6.27 -1.93 -10.20
CA ILE A 168 -6.49 -2.17 -8.75
C ILE A 168 -7.86 -1.65 -8.32
N VAL A 169 -8.29 -0.48 -8.81
CA VAL A 169 -9.65 0.02 -8.57
C VAL A 169 -10.69 -0.93 -9.18
N THR A 170 -10.46 -1.41 -10.40
CA THR A 170 -11.36 -2.36 -11.08
C THR A 170 -11.47 -3.68 -10.31
N ASP A 171 -10.36 -4.27 -9.88
CA ASP A 171 -10.33 -5.49 -9.07
C ASP A 171 -10.93 -5.24 -7.68
N GLY A 172 -10.68 -4.08 -7.07
CA GLY A 172 -11.29 -3.69 -5.81
C GLY A 172 -12.82 -3.61 -5.91
N ALA A 173 -13.35 -2.98 -6.97
CA ALA A 173 -14.78 -2.91 -7.23
C ALA A 173 -15.39 -4.31 -7.44
N ARG A 174 -14.71 -5.18 -8.20
CA ARG A 174 -15.11 -6.58 -8.41
C ARG A 174 -15.23 -7.36 -7.11
N ASN A 175 -14.33 -7.11 -6.16
CA ASN A 175 -14.29 -7.78 -4.86
C ASN A 175 -15.08 -7.04 -3.76
N GLY A 176 -15.87 -6.01 -4.10
CA GLY A 176 -16.73 -5.31 -3.13
C GLY A 176 -15.96 -4.43 -2.13
N THR A 177 -14.81 -3.90 -2.54
CA THR A 177 -13.98 -3.03 -1.68
C THR A 177 -14.74 -1.76 -1.30
N PRO A 178 -14.90 -1.45 0.00
CA PRO A 178 -15.60 -0.25 0.45
C PRO A 178 -14.67 0.96 0.36
N PHE A 179 -14.55 1.51 -0.85
CA PHE A 179 -13.58 2.57 -1.15
C PHE A 179 -13.72 3.84 -0.30
N ALA A 180 -14.92 4.17 0.18
CA ALA A 180 -15.17 5.28 1.09
C ALA A 180 -14.49 5.08 2.47
N GLU A 181 -14.20 3.83 2.83
CA GLU A 181 -13.55 3.44 4.06
C GLU A 181 -12.08 3.07 3.80
N THR A 182 -11.38 3.88 3.01
CA THR A 182 -9.93 3.76 2.77
C THR A 182 -9.24 5.11 2.86
N TRP A 183 -7.97 5.13 3.29
CA TRP A 183 -7.19 6.37 3.46
C TRP A 183 -5.91 6.37 2.65
N SER A 184 -5.82 7.26 1.65
CA SER A 184 -4.63 7.40 0.79
C SER A 184 -3.81 8.67 1.07
N CYS A 185 -4.42 9.70 1.65
CA CYS A 185 -3.80 11.04 1.73
C CYS A 185 -2.60 11.08 2.69
N TYR A 186 -1.45 11.56 2.22
CA TYR A 186 -0.25 11.74 3.05
C TYR A 186 -0.31 12.89 4.06
N LYS A 187 -1.20 13.87 3.86
CA LYS A 187 -1.27 15.05 4.73
C LYS A 187 -2.03 14.82 6.04
N GLY A 188 -2.88 13.79 6.11
CA GLY A 188 -3.56 13.43 7.36
C GLY A 188 -4.61 14.41 7.88
N GLY A 189 -5.05 15.38 7.06
CA GLY A 189 -6.08 16.37 7.41
C GLY A 189 -7.45 15.73 7.67
N ALA A 190 -8.48 16.51 8.01
CA ALA A 190 -9.83 15.97 8.28
C ALA A 190 -10.41 15.20 7.07
N ARG A 191 -10.15 15.72 5.87
CA ARG A 191 -10.50 15.14 4.57
C ARG A 191 -9.22 14.88 3.76
N HIS A 192 -9.32 14.12 2.67
CA HIS A 192 -8.18 13.95 1.77
C HIS A 192 -7.87 15.30 1.12
N CYS A 193 -6.61 15.71 1.06
CA CYS A 193 -6.29 17.06 0.60
C CYS A 193 -6.59 17.27 -0.90
N GLY A 194 -6.62 16.20 -1.71
CA GLY A 194 -6.82 16.28 -3.17
C GLY A 194 -5.57 16.68 -3.97
N ARG A 195 -4.48 17.06 -3.28
CA ARG A 195 -3.31 17.71 -3.90
C ARG A 195 -1.98 16.96 -3.78
N CYS A 196 -1.82 16.12 -2.75
CA CYS A 196 -0.61 15.29 -2.63
C CYS A 196 -0.63 14.16 -3.66
N GLY A 197 0.54 13.64 -4.02
CA GLY A 197 0.68 12.64 -5.09
C GLY A 197 -0.27 11.43 -4.96
N THR A 198 -0.50 10.89 -3.76
CA THR A 198 -1.42 9.74 -3.58
C THR A 198 -2.90 10.10 -3.72
N CYS A 199 -3.28 11.35 -3.50
CA CYS A 199 -4.65 11.82 -3.79
C CYS A 199 -4.83 12.01 -5.29
N VAL A 200 -3.84 12.58 -5.97
CA VAL A 200 -3.84 12.76 -7.44
C VAL A 200 -3.91 11.40 -8.13
N GLU A 201 -3.01 10.48 -7.78
CA GLU A 201 -2.97 9.10 -8.32
C GLU A 201 -4.28 8.36 -8.05
N ARG A 202 -4.86 8.50 -6.86
CA ARG A 202 -6.17 7.91 -6.55
C ARG A 202 -7.25 8.45 -7.49
N ARG A 203 -7.37 9.77 -7.62
CA ARG A 203 -8.40 10.39 -8.48
C ARG A 203 -8.27 9.92 -9.93
N GLU A 204 -7.05 9.92 -10.44
CA GLU A 204 -6.75 9.44 -11.79
C GLU A 204 -7.12 7.96 -11.96
N ALA A 205 -6.76 7.10 -11.00
CA ALA A 205 -7.07 5.68 -11.04
C ALA A 205 -8.58 5.39 -11.10
N PHE A 206 -9.38 6.08 -10.29
CA PHE A 206 -10.84 5.96 -10.32
C PHE A 206 -11.42 6.46 -11.65
N HIS A 207 -10.91 7.59 -12.16
CA HIS A 207 -11.32 8.13 -13.45
C HIS A 207 -11.03 7.15 -14.60
N LEU A 208 -9.81 6.62 -14.68
CA LEU A 208 -9.40 5.65 -15.70
C LEU A 208 -10.15 4.31 -15.59
N ALA A 209 -10.50 3.89 -14.37
CA ALA A 209 -11.28 2.68 -14.13
C ALA A 209 -12.78 2.85 -14.48
N GLY A 210 -13.25 4.09 -14.70
CA GLY A 210 -14.68 4.36 -14.88
C GLY A 210 -15.51 4.05 -13.63
N VAL A 211 -14.90 4.16 -12.44
CA VAL A 211 -15.55 3.94 -11.14
C VAL A 211 -15.65 5.27 -10.41
N ASP A 212 -16.81 5.56 -9.82
CA ASP A 212 -16.98 6.76 -9.01
C ASP A 212 -16.10 6.69 -7.75
N ASP A 213 -15.24 7.70 -7.54
CA ASP A 213 -14.45 7.83 -6.31
C ASP A 213 -15.32 8.41 -5.18
N PRO A 214 -15.63 7.64 -4.12
CA PRO A 214 -16.51 8.10 -3.04
C PRO A 214 -15.80 8.97 -2.00
N THR A 215 -14.52 9.32 -2.22
CA THR A 215 -13.70 10.03 -1.24
C THR A 215 -14.08 11.51 -1.17
N ASP A 216 -14.17 12.05 0.05
CA ASP A 216 -14.36 13.48 0.28
C ASP A 216 -12.99 14.20 0.28
N TYR A 217 -12.85 15.17 -0.62
CA TYR A 217 -11.62 15.92 -0.84
C TYR A 217 -11.76 17.39 -0.46
N GLU A 218 -10.67 17.99 0.00
CA GLU A 218 -10.57 19.45 0.18
C GLU A 218 -10.50 20.18 -1.17
N ASP A 219 -9.76 19.62 -2.13
CA ASP A 219 -9.59 20.14 -3.49
C ASP A 219 -9.83 19.01 -4.52
N PRO A 220 -11.09 18.72 -4.89
CA PRO A 220 -11.46 17.52 -5.65
C PRO A 220 -11.01 17.53 -7.12
N ASP A 221 -10.62 18.70 -7.66
CA ASP A 221 -10.38 18.90 -9.10
C ASP A 221 -8.91 19.19 -9.43
N PHE A 222 -8.06 19.42 -8.42
CA PHE A 222 -6.62 19.68 -8.62
C PHE A 222 -5.92 18.62 -9.49
N TRP A 223 -6.31 17.36 -9.35
CA TRP A 223 -5.71 16.25 -10.08
C TRP A 223 -5.77 16.44 -11.60
N VAL A 224 -6.82 17.07 -12.15
CA VAL A 224 -6.97 17.31 -13.60
C VAL A 224 -5.82 18.16 -14.14
N ALA A 225 -5.46 19.23 -13.42
CA ALA A 225 -4.35 20.08 -13.79
C ALA A 225 -3.00 19.38 -13.56
N ALA A 226 -2.89 18.59 -12.49
CA ALA A 226 -1.68 17.85 -12.16
C ALA A 226 -1.36 16.72 -13.16
N THR A 227 -2.38 16.11 -13.78
CA THR A 227 -2.20 15.03 -14.77
C THR A 227 -2.22 15.51 -16.22
N ALA A 228 -2.65 16.75 -16.51
CA ALA A 228 -2.80 17.26 -17.88
C ALA A 228 -1.51 17.21 -18.75
N GLY A 229 -0.34 17.15 -18.12
CA GLY A 229 0.96 17.04 -18.80
C GLY A 229 1.50 15.61 -18.95
N PHE A 230 0.81 14.59 -18.43
CA PHE A 230 1.24 13.20 -18.42
C PHE A 230 0.30 12.37 -19.31
N SER A 231 0.84 11.53 -20.18
CA SER A 231 0.07 10.62 -21.02
C SER A 231 -0.21 9.31 -20.29
N ALA A 232 -1.36 8.69 -20.59
CA ALA A 232 -1.75 7.40 -20.00
C ALA A 232 -0.78 6.24 -20.34
N GLU A 233 0.11 6.41 -21.33
CA GLU A 233 1.17 5.46 -21.66
C GLU A 233 2.38 5.58 -20.72
N GLU A 234 2.58 6.71 -20.05
CA GLU A 234 3.66 6.93 -19.06
C GLU A 234 3.29 6.37 -17.66
N VAL A 235 2.15 5.71 -17.55
CA VAL A 235 1.53 5.24 -16.29
C VAL A 235 1.28 3.70 -16.30
N LYS A 236 1.62 2.99 -17.39
CA LYS A 236 1.37 1.55 -17.59
C LYS A 236 2.63 0.70 -17.57
#